data_AF-A0A515HJ81-F1
#
_entry.id   AF-A0A515HJ81-F1
#
_cell.length_a   1.000
_cell.length_b   1.000
_cell.length_c   1.000
_cell.angle_alpha   90.00
_cell.angle_beta   90.00
_cell.angle_gamma   90.00
#
_symmetry.space_group_name_H-M   'P 1'
#
loop_
_entity.id
_entity.type
_entity.pdbx_description
1 polymer ?
#
loop_
_entity_poly.entity_id
_entity_poly.type
_entity_poly.pdbx_seq_one_letter_code
_entity_poly.pdbx_strand_id
1 'polypeptide(L)'
;MAITKEQIFAVADDLDAAGQNPTLANVRKQLGGGSFTTISEAMNEWRARKASQAAPIREPAPASITEKLAELGGDLWAVALDMANNRLAAEREALEAVRQETEAARQEAAELADQLTVELDEAKGRIAALEAAEAAAKGEAEALREKLAAAGEKAATAEARAGELRTELDHAHQEARQVRSERDKAQEKAATSADQVEALRADLAAANSKATEVERRAVELRADLERANQAAVEQQKAAQALAGQLDQVRGELAKVQAKADAADLAHQEQRKQIAAEAHRQAERLTATQAERDAARKEASQAREEAATLRGRLEALETVMAAGKGEGKGDSTRNA
;
A
#
# COMPACT_ATOMS: atom_id res chain seq x y z
N MET A 1 107.80 160.75 -23.79
CA MET A 1 107.62 160.75 -22.32
C MET A 1 107.56 159.31 -21.85
N ALA A 2 108.29 158.93 -20.80
CA ALA A 2 108.27 157.56 -20.27
C ALA A 2 107.04 157.38 -19.36
N ILE A 3 106.37 156.23 -19.49
CA ILE A 3 105.19 155.88 -18.68
C ILE A 3 105.65 155.48 -17.27
N THR A 4 105.00 155.99 -16.23
CA THR A 4 105.38 155.71 -14.83
C THR A 4 104.58 154.56 -14.22
N LYS A 5 105.11 153.97 -13.15
CA LYS A 5 104.50 152.86 -12.41
C LYS A 5 103.13 153.24 -11.83
N GLU A 6 102.98 154.47 -11.35
CA GLU A 6 101.73 154.98 -10.78
C GLU A 6 100.62 155.06 -11.83
N GLN A 7 100.97 155.43 -13.07
CA GLN A 7 100.01 155.45 -14.18
C GLN A 7 99.55 154.03 -14.55
N ILE A 8 100.48 153.06 -14.52
CA ILE A 8 100.16 151.65 -14.75
C ILE A 8 99.22 151.11 -13.67
N PHE A 9 99.43 151.49 -12.40
CA PHE A 9 98.59 151.08 -11.28
C PHE A 9 97.20 151.69 -11.36
N ALA A 10 97.11 153.00 -11.64
CA ALA A 10 95.82 153.69 -11.79
C ALA A 10 94.97 153.06 -12.91
N VAL A 11 95.58 152.78 -14.06
CA VAL A 11 94.87 152.11 -15.16
C VAL A 11 94.47 150.68 -14.79
N ALA A 12 95.31 149.95 -14.06
CA ALA A 12 94.98 148.61 -13.60
C ALA A 12 93.84 148.61 -12.57
N ASP A 13 93.83 149.58 -11.64
CA ASP A 13 92.76 149.82 -10.68
C ASP A 13 91.45 150.21 -11.38
N ASP A 14 91.50 151.08 -12.38
CA ASP A 14 90.31 151.49 -13.17
C ASP A 14 89.71 150.33 -13.96
N LEU A 15 90.56 149.52 -14.59
CA LEU A 15 90.12 148.31 -15.31
C LEU A 15 89.49 147.30 -14.35
N ASP A 16 90.08 147.12 -13.17
CA ASP A 16 89.59 146.22 -12.13
C ASP A 16 88.26 146.70 -11.51
N ALA A 17 88.13 148.00 -11.24
CA ALA A 17 86.90 148.62 -10.75
C ALA A 17 85.77 148.54 -11.78
N ALA A 18 86.10 148.55 -13.07
CA ALA A 18 85.16 148.29 -14.17
C ALA A 18 84.82 146.80 -14.36
N GLY A 19 85.35 145.90 -13.51
CA GLY A 19 85.13 144.46 -13.60
C GLY A 19 85.86 143.77 -14.76
N GLN A 20 86.80 144.45 -15.42
CA GLN A 20 87.60 143.91 -16.51
C GLN A 20 88.95 143.42 -16.01
N ASN A 21 89.42 142.27 -16.50
CA ASN A 21 90.73 141.75 -16.10
C ASN A 21 91.87 142.67 -16.61
N PRO A 22 92.68 143.26 -15.71
CA PRO A 22 93.80 144.11 -16.09
C PRO A 22 94.97 143.23 -16.56
N THR A 23 94.91 142.81 -17.81
CA THR A 23 96.01 142.11 -18.49
C THR A 23 97.05 143.10 -19.01
N LEU A 24 98.28 142.64 -19.24
CA LEU A 24 99.36 143.50 -19.75
C LEU A 24 98.96 144.19 -21.06
N ALA A 25 98.19 143.51 -21.92
CA ALA A 25 97.70 144.05 -23.18
C ALA A 25 96.64 145.15 -22.98
N ASN A 26 95.70 144.96 -22.05
CA ASN A 26 94.64 145.94 -21.77
C ASN A 26 95.21 147.22 -21.15
N VAL A 27 96.12 147.06 -20.18
CA VAL A 27 96.79 148.18 -19.53
C VAL A 27 97.63 148.98 -20.53
N ARG A 28 98.38 148.30 -21.41
CA ARG A 28 99.16 148.96 -22.49
C ARG A 28 98.27 149.67 -23.51
N LYS A 29 97.12 149.09 -23.85
CA LYS A 29 96.15 149.69 -24.78
C LYS A 29 95.57 150.99 -24.21
N GLN A 30 95.20 151.00 -22.93
CA GLN A 30 94.65 152.18 -22.26
C GLN A 30 95.70 153.30 -22.10
N LEU A 31 96.96 152.93 -21.83
CA LEU A 31 98.07 153.88 -21.70
C LEU A 31 98.60 154.40 -23.04
N GLY A 32 98.16 153.82 -24.17
CA GLY A 32 98.55 154.24 -25.52
C GLY A 32 99.96 153.82 -25.96
N GLY A 33 100.66 152.96 -25.22
CA GLY A 33 102.02 152.51 -25.53
C GLY A 33 102.81 152.01 -24.31
N GLY A 34 104.11 151.76 -24.47
CA GLY A 34 105.01 151.32 -23.38
C GLY A 34 105.72 149.98 -23.62
N SER A 35 106.85 149.75 -22.94
CA SER A 35 107.54 148.45 -22.95
C SER A 35 106.77 147.44 -22.10
N PHE A 36 106.55 146.24 -22.65
CA PHE A 36 105.90 145.16 -21.91
C PHE A 36 106.67 144.73 -20.67
N THR A 37 108.00 144.87 -20.66
CA THR A 37 108.84 144.51 -19.50
C THR A 37 108.51 145.42 -18.31
N THR A 38 108.52 146.74 -18.51
CA THR A 38 108.19 147.74 -17.49
C THR A 38 106.74 147.61 -16.99
N ILE A 39 105.79 147.37 -17.89
CA ILE A 39 104.39 147.14 -17.51
C ILE A 39 104.24 145.83 -16.74
N SER A 40 104.99 144.78 -17.08
CA SER A 40 104.91 143.49 -16.38
C SER A 40 105.45 143.54 -14.96
N GLU A 41 106.55 144.26 -14.72
CA GLU A 41 107.11 144.45 -13.38
C GLU A 41 106.12 145.22 -12.50
N ALA A 42 105.60 146.34 -13.00
CA ALA A 42 104.57 147.11 -12.31
C ALA A 42 103.28 146.29 -12.07
N MET A 43 102.79 145.56 -13.08
CA MET A 43 101.57 144.74 -12.92
C MET A 43 101.75 143.56 -11.96
N ASN A 44 102.94 142.99 -11.84
CA ASN A 44 103.22 141.96 -10.84
C ASN A 44 103.17 142.55 -9.43
N GLU A 45 103.74 143.73 -9.22
CA GLU A 45 103.62 144.44 -7.95
C GLU A 45 102.18 144.89 -7.64
N TRP A 46 101.43 145.33 -8.66
CA TRP A 46 100.01 145.66 -8.54
C TRP A 46 99.18 144.44 -8.14
N ARG A 47 99.40 143.28 -8.78
CA ARG A 47 98.73 142.02 -8.40
C ARG A 47 99.11 141.57 -7.00
N ALA A 48 100.38 141.70 -6.60
CA ALA A 48 100.82 141.41 -5.24
C ALA A 48 100.14 142.33 -4.21
N ARG A 49 100.04 143.63 -4.51
CA ARG A 49 99.31 144.60 -3.70
C ARG A 49 97.83 144.24 -3.59
N LYS A 50 97.16 143.90 -4.70
CA LYS A 50 95.75 143.50 -4.71
C LYS A 50 95.52 142.20 -3.94
N ALA A 51 96.36 141.18 -4.11
CA ALA A 51 96.27 139.93 -3.37
C ALA A 51 96.46 140.15 -1.85
N SER A 52 97.35 141.06 -1.46
CA SER A 52 97.54 141.42 -0.05
C SER A 52 96.36 142.23 0.54
N GLN A 53 95.68 143.06 -0.27
CA GLN A 53 94.49 143.80 0.15
C GLN A 53 93.21 142.94 0.13
N ALA A 54 93.16 141.90 -0.71
CA ALA A 54 92.01 141.03 -0.89
C ALA A 54 92.06 139.74 -0.05
N ALA A 55 93.01 139.61 0.87
CA ALA A 55 92.95 138.60 1.93
C ALA A 55 92.09 139.17 3.06
N PRO A 56 90.76 138.91 3.12
CA PRO A 56 89.99 139.25 4.29
C PRO A 56 90.64 138.54 5.48
N ILE A 57 91.05 139.32 6.47
CA ILE A 57 91.47 138.81 7.77
C ILE A 57 90.24 138.06 8.32
N ARG A 58 90.24 136.73 8.17
CA ARG A 58 89.32 135.88 8.91
C ARG A 58 89.88 135.80 10.31
N GLU A 59 89.42 136.70 11.18
CA GLU A 59 89.65 136.55 12.60
C GLU A 59 89.13 135.17 13.02
N PRO A 60 89.95 134.36 13.73
CA PRO A 60 89.47 133.09 14.23
C PRO A 60 88.25 133.37 15.10
N ALA A 61 87.17 132.60 14.89
CA ALA A 61 85.99 132.72 15.72
C ALA A 61 86.42 132.64 17.20
N PRO A 62 85.95 133.56 18.06
CA PRO A 62 86.28 133.55 19.49
C PRO A 62 86.10 132.14 20.09
N ALA A 63 87.03 131.71 20.94
CA ALA A 63 87.04 130.36 21.52
C ALA A 63 85.71 129.99 22.18
N SER A 64 85.03 130.96 22.79
CA SER A 64 83.70 130.76 23.41
C SER A 64 82.60 130.37 22.41
N ILE A 65 82.69 130.76 21.14
CA ILE A 65 81.72 130.41 20.11
C ILE A 65 82.01 129.02 19.57
N THR A 66 83.29 128.67 19.35
CA THR A 66 83.68 127.33 18.89
C THR A 66 83.43 126.25 19.94
N GLU A 67 83.70 126.54 21.22
CA GLU A 67 83.38 125.65 22.34
C GLU A 67 81.86 125.38 22.42
N LYS A 68 81.03 126.43 22.33
CA LYS A 68 79.56 126.28 22.34
C LYS A 68 79.02 125.52 21.13
N LEU A 69 79.58 125.73 19.94
CA LEU A 69 79.20 124.96 18.74
C LEU A 69 79.63 123.50 18.84
N ALA A 70 80.79 123.22 19.43
CA ALA A 70 81.25 121.85 19.67
C ALA A 70 80.39 121.13 20.71
N GLU A 71 80.00 121.81 21.79
CA GLU A 71 79.07 121.30 22.81
C GLU A 71 77.71 120.98 22.18
N LEU A 72 77.11 121.93 21.45
CA LEU A 72 75.81 121.75 20.79
C LEU A 72 75.86 120.64 19.72
N GLY A 73 76.98 120.52 18.99
CA GLY A 73 77.22 119.41 18.06
C GLY A 73 77.35 118.05 18.76
N GLY A 74 78.01 118.01 19.93
CA GLY A 74 78.12 116.84 20.79
C GLY A 74 76.76 116.39 21.33
N ASP A 75 75.96 117.33 21.83
CA ASP A 75 74.61 117.07 22.33
C ASP A 75 73.68 116.56 21.22
N LEU A 76 73.69 117.21 20.06
CA LEU A 76 72.90 116.78 18.90
C LEU A 76 73.31 115.37 18.45
N TRP A 77 74.62 115.08 18.43
CA TRP A 77 75.13 113.77 18.10
C TRP A 77 74.74 112.71 19.14
N ALA A 78 74.80 113.03 20.43
CA ALA A 78 74.37 112.14 21.50
C ALA A 78 72.89 111.80 21.39
N VAL A 79 72.02 112.79 21.15
CA VAL A 79 70.59 112.58 20.91
C VAL A 79 70.36 111.71 19.67
N ALA A 80 71.06 111.99 18.56
CA ALA A 80 70.94 111.19 17.34
C ALA A 80 71.39 109.74 17.55
N LEU A 81 72.47 109.53 18.31
CA LEU A 81 72.99 108.20 18.64
C LEU A 81 72.06 107.43 19.56
N ASP A 82 71.50 108.08 20.58
CA ASP A 82 70.50 107.48 21.47
C ASP A 82 69.23 107.10 20.69
N MET A 83 68.75 107.94 19.78
CA MET A 83 67.62 107.61 18.90
C MET A 83 67.94 106.40 18.00
N ALA A 84 69.13 106.35 17.42
CA ALA A 84 69.57 105.23 16.58
C ALA A 84 69.69 103.93 17.40
N ASN A 85 70.25 104.00 18.60
CA ASN A 85 70.41 102.86 19.51
C ASN A 85 69.04 102.34 19.98
N ASN A 86 68.11 103.23 20.35
CA ASN A 86 66.76 102.86 20.76
C ASN A 86 65.99 102.21 19.60
N ARG A 87 66.11 102.75 18.38
CA ARG A 87 65.50 102.13 17.20
C ARG A 87 66.09 100.75 16.91
N LEU A 88 67.41 100.61 16.99
CA LEU A 88 68.08 99.31 16.79
C LEU A 88 67.67 98.29 17.85
N ALA A 89 67.52 98.71 19.11
CA ALA A 89 67.03 97.87 20.19
C ALA A 89 65.59 97.40 19.92
N ALA A 90 64.69 98.32 19.54
CA ALA A 90 63.30 98.01 19.21
C ALA A 90 63.19 97.08 17.98
N GLU A 91 63.99 97.31 16.93
CA GLU A 91 64.01 96.43 15.75
C GLU A 91 64.53 95.02 16.11
N ARG A 92 65.53 94.90 16.99
CA ARG A 92 66.01 93.60 17.49
C ARG A 92 64.97 92.86 18.32
N GLU A 93 64.29 93.57 19.21
CA GLU A 93 63.21 93.01 20.02
C GLU A 93 62.04 92.54 19.14
N ALA A 94 61.65 93.33 18.13
CA ALA A 94 60.62 92.93 17.18
C ALA A 94 61.03 91.72 16.33
N LEU A 95 62.28 91.67 15.85
CA LEU A 95 62.82 90.51 15.13
C LEU A 95 62.85 89.25 16.00
N GLU A 96 63.23 89.38 17.27
CA GLU A 96 63.25 88.28 18.21
C GLU A 96 61.84 87.79 18.54
N ALA A 97 60.88 88.70 18.71
CA ALA A 97 59.47 88.36 18.89
C ALA A 97 58.91 87.60 17.68
N VAL A 98 59.15 88.08 16.45
CA VAL A 98 58.74 87.37 15.22
C VAL A 98 59.43 86.01 15.12
N ARG A 99 60.72 85.91 15.45
CA ARG A 99 61.41 84.61 15.47
C ARG A 99 60.77 83.63 16.43
N GLN A 100 60.49 84.05 17.67
CA GLN A 100 59.83 83.21 18.66
C GLN A 100 58.43 82.80 18.23
N GLU A 101 57.64 83.71 17.66
CA GLU A 101 56.31 83.41 17.13
C GLU A 101 56.39 82.39 15.97
N THR A 102 57.33 82.57 15.04
CA THR A 102 57.49 81.62 13.92
C THR A 102 58.00 80.26 14.37
N GLU A 103 58.88 80.20 15.37
CA GLU A 103 59.35 78.93 15.92
C GLU A 103 58.25 78.23 16.71
N ALA A 104 57.44 78.96 17.48
CA ALA A 104 56.26 78.42 18.16
C ALA A 104 55.24 77.86 17.15
N ALA A 105 54.90 78.63 16.10
CA ALA A 105 53.99 78.17 15.06
C ALA A 105 54.54 76.95 14.30
N ARG A 106 55.86 76.88 14.10
CA ARG A 106 56.53 75.72 13.49
C ARG A 106 56.45 74.48 14.39
N GLN A 107 56.61 74.65 15.71
CA GLN A 107 56.48 73.57 16.68
C GLN A 107 55.04 73.05 16.75
N GLU A 108 54.05 73.93 16.85
CA GLU A 108 52.63 73.57 16.83
C GLU A 108 52.24 72.82 15.55
N ALA A 109 52.74 73.28 14.39
CA ALA A 109 52.51 72.61 13.11
C ALA A 109 53.16 71.23 13.04
N ALA A 110 54.35 71.06 13.63
CA ALA A 110 55.03 69.77 13.70
C ALA A 110 54.27 68.81 14.62
N GLU A 111 53.83 69.26 15.80
CA GLU A 111 53.03 68.45 16.73
C GLU A 111 51.70 68.01 16.11
N LEU A 112 51.02 68.90 15.38
CA LEU A 112 49.79 68.56 14.67
C LEU A 112 50.05 67.55 13.54
N ALA A 113 51.15 67.69 12.80
CA ALA A 113 51.52 66.75 11.74
C ALA A 113 51.82 65.34 12.30
N ASP A 114 52.49 65.27 13.45
CA ASP A 114 52.76 64.01 14.15
C ASP A 114 51.45 63.38 14.64
N GLN A 115 50.55 64.17 15.25
CA GLN A 115 49.23 63.71 15.68
C GLN A 115 48.40 63.16 14.50
N LEU A 116 48.32 63.91 13.39
CA LEU A 116 47.59 63.48 12.20
C LEU A 116 48.18 62.22 11.56
N THR A 117 49.49 62.03 11.65
CA THR A 117 50.16 60.81 11.17
C THR A 117 49.75 59.61 12.01
N VAL A 118 49.72 59.75 13.34
CA VAL A 118 49.23 58.69 14.25
C VAL A 118 47.77 58.37 13.98
N GLU A 119 46.90 59.38 13.88
CA GLU A 119 45.47 59.17 13.58
C GLU A 119 45.25 58.49 12.23
N LEU A 120 46.05 58.85 11.21
CA LEU A 120 45.99 58.23 9.89
C LEU A 120 46.37 56.76 9.95
N ASP A 121 47.43 56.41 10.69
CA ASP A 121 47.88 55.02 10.85
C ASP A 121 46.89 54.20 11.67
N GLU A 122 46.29 54.77 12.72
CA GLU A 122 45.18 54.15 13.46
C GLU A 122 43.96 53.91 12.56
N ALA A 123 43.56 54.90 11.76
CA ALA A 123 42.43 54.78 10.85
C ALA A 123 42.67 53.70 9.78
N LYS A 124 43.87 53.66 9.18
CA LYS A 124 44.27 52.59 8.26
C LYS A 124 44.24 51.22 8.94
N GLY A 125 44.72 51.13 10.19
CA GLY A 125 44.65 49.91 10.98
C GLY A 125 43.21 49.44 11.23
N ARG A 126 42.30 50.36 11.57
CA ARG A 126 40.87 50.06 11.74
C ARG A 126 40.22 49.61 10.44
N ILE A 127 40.53 50.25 9.31
CA ILE A 127 40.03 49.84 7.99
C ILE A 127 40.49 48.42 7.66
N ALA A 128 41.79 48.13 7.79
CA ALA A 128 42.32 46.79 7.52
C ALA A 128 41.69 45.72 8.42
N ALA A 129 41.44 46.03 9.70
CA ALA A 129 40.76 45.13 10.62
C ALA A 129 39.30 44.88 10.24
N LEU A 130 38.58 45.93 9.82
CA LEU A 130 37.19 45.81 9.35
C LEU A 130 37.09 45.02 8.04
N GLU A 131 38.01 45.24 7.09
CA GLU A 131 38.08 44.49 5.84
C GLU A 131 38.36 42.99 6.09
N ALA A 132 39.27 42.68 7.02
CA ALA A 132 39.54 41.30 7.44
C ALA A 132 38.31 40.64 8.10
N ALA A 133 37.61 41.38 8.97
CA ALA A 133 36.38 40.91 9.60
C ALA A 133 35.24 40.70 8.59
N GLU A 134 35.10 41.59 7.61
CA GLU A 134 34.12 41.46 6.52
C GLU A 134 34.42 40.23 5.65
N ALA A 135 35.68 40.01 5.29
CA ALA A 135 36.11 38.83 4.54
C ALA A 135 35.83 37.53 5.31
N ALA A 136 36.13 37.50 6.61
CA ALA A 136 35.82 36.36 7.48
C ALA A 136 34.30 36.11 7.55
N ALA A 137 33.50 37.15 7.78
CA ALA A 137 32.05 37.05 7.85
C ALA A 137 31.44 36.57 6.52
N LYS A 138 31.96 37.01 5.37
CA LYS A 138 31.54 36.51 4.05
C LYS A 138 31.85 35.02 3.89
N GLY A 139 33.05 34.59 4.27
CA GLY A 139 33.44 33.18 4.23
C GLY A 139 32.56 32.30 5.13
N GLU A 140 32.25 32.75 6.34
CA GLU A 140 31.32 32.07 7.24
C GLU A 140 29.90 31.99 6.65
N ALA A 141 29.42 33.08 6.04
CA ALA A 141 28.11 33.10 5.40
C ALA A 141 28.03 32.17 4.19
N GLU A 142 29.09 32.05 3.39
CA GLU A 142 29.19 31.07 2.30
C GLU A 142 29.18 29.64 2.84
N ALA A 143 29.98 29.34 3.85
CA ALA A 143 30.00 28.02 4.49
C ALA A 143 28.64 27.63 5.11
N LEU A 144 27.92 28.59 5.70
CA LEU A 144 26.56 28.36 6.20
C LEU A 144 25.56 28.12 5.07
N ARG A 145 25.67 28.84 3.95
CA ARG A 145 24.82 28.61 2.77
C ARG A 145 25.03 27.22 2.18
N GLU A 146 26.28 26.76 2.08
CA GLU A 146 26.59 25.40 1.62
C GLU A 146 26.01 24.33 2.54
N LYS A 147 26.18 24.50 3.87
CA LYS A 147 25.59 23.59 4.85
C LYS A 147 24.06 23.55 4.77
N LEU A 148 23.42 24.70 4.57
CA LEU A 148 21.98 24.80 4.41
C LEU A 148 21.50 24.09 3.14
N ALA A 149 22.21 24.27 2.02
CA ALA A 149 21.91 23.61 0.77
C ALA A 149 22.03 22.07 0.91
N ALA A 150 23.12 21.58 1.51
CA ALA A 150 23.33 20.16 1.75
C ALA A 150 22.29 19.57 2.72
N ALA A 151 21.87 20.31 3.74
CA ALA A 151 20.79 19.91 4.63
C ALA A 151 19.43 19.86 3.91
N GLY A 152 19.15 20.82 3.04
CA GLY A 152 17.96 20.86 2.21
C GLY A 152 17.85 19.67 1.25
N GLU A 153 18.95 19.30 0.58
CA GLU A 153 18.99 18.12 -0.30
C GLU A 153 18.75 16.81 0.46
N LYS A 154 19.35 16.67 1.65
CA LYS A 154 19.13 15.51 2.52
C LYS A 154 17.68 15.42 2.99
N ALA A 155 17.07 16.56 3.34
CA ALA A 155 15.66 16.62 3.73
C ALA A 155 14.74 16.20 2.57
N ALA A 156 14.95 16.75 1.36
CA ALA A 156 14.18 16.39 0.18
C ALA A 156 14.30 14.90 -0.16
N THR A 157 15.51 14.33 -0.05
CA THR A 157 15.73 12.89 -0.26
C THR A 157 15.02 12.04 0.79
N ALA A 158 15.05 12.45 2.05
CA ALA A 158 14.36 11.74 3.13
C ALA A 158 12.84 11.80 2.96
N GLU A 159 12.30 12.94 2.55
CA GLU A 159 10.86 13.11 2.24
C GLU A 159 10.42 12.23 1.06
N ALA A 160 11.21 12.17 -0.01
CA ALA A 160 10.94 11.30 -1.15
C ALA A 160 10.88 9.82 -0.73
N ARG A 161 11.89 9.36 0.01
CA ARG A 161 11.93 7.98 0.56
C ARG A 161 10.76 7.69 1.49
N ALA A 162 10.36 8.65 2.33
CA ALA A 162 9.20 8.49 3.20
C ALA A 162 7.90 8.36 2.38
N GLY A 163 7.78 9.10 1.27
CA GLY A 163 6.66 8.98 0.33
C GLY A 163 6.62 7.62 -0.39
N GLU A 164 7.77 7.12 -0.83
CA GLU A 164 7.92 5.78 -1.42
C GLU A 164 7.52 4.69 -0.43
N LEU A 165 8.09 4.71 0.78
CA LEU A 165 7.78 3.73 1.83
C LEU A 165 6.29 3.74 2.23
N ARG A 166 5.66 4.91 2.24
CA ARG A 166 4.21 5.01 2.50
C ARG A 166 3.40 4.34 1.38
N THR A 167 3.78 4.53 0.13
CA THR A 167 3.14 3.91 -1.02
C THR A 167 3.31 2.38 -0.99
N GLU A 168 4.52 1.91 -0.69
CA GLU A 168 4.80 0.48 -0.53
C GLU A 168 4.00 -0.13 0.63
N LEU A 169 3.89 0.57 1.76
CA LEU A 169 3.10 0.13 2.90
C LEU A 169 1.60 0.04 2.57
N ASP A 170 1.05 1.02 1.86
CA ASP A 170 -0.33 1.00 1.40
C ASP A 170 -0.58 -0.17 0.45
N HIS A 171 0.37 -0.46 -0.45
CA HIS A 171 0.31 -1.62 -1.34
C HIS A 171 0.35 -2.95 -0.57
N ALA A 172 1.31 -3.12 0.34
CA ALA A 172 1.41 -4.31 1.19
C ALA A 172 0.15 -4.52 2.04
N HIS A 173 -0.47 -3.44 2.53
CA HIS A 173 -1.76 -3.52 3.23
C HIS A 173 -2.91 -3.97 2.32
N GLN A 174 -2.95 -3.52 1.06
CA GLN A 174 -3.93 -3.98 0.07
C GLN A 174 -3.75 -5.46 -0.25
N GLU A 175 -2.51 -5.89 -0.53
CA GLU A 175 -2.19 -7.30 -0.77
C GLU A 175 -2.58 -8.17 0.44
N ALA A 176 -2.23 -7.76 1.66
CA ALA A 176 -2.62 -8.49 2.86
C ALA A 176 -4.14 -8.56 3.05
N ARG A 177 -4.91 -7.54 2.64
CA ARG A 177 -6.39 -7.59 2.64
C ARG A 177 -6.90 -8.57 1.57
N GLN A 178 -6.30 -8.56 0.38
CA GLN A 178 -6.67 -9.47 -0.69
C GLN A 178 -6.43 -10.93 -0.31
N VAL A 179 -5.22 -11.27 0.17
CA VAL A 179 -4.87 -12.63 0.61
C VAL A 179 -5.80 -13.09 1.74
N ARG A 180 -6.15 -12.21 2.69
CA ARG A 180 -7.14 -12.54 3.73
C ARG A 180 -8.51 -12.86 3.13
N SER A 181 -9.00 -12.07 2.17
CA SER A 181 -10.28 -12.35 1.51
C SER A 181 -10.26 -13.66 0.72
N GLU A 182 -9.17 -13.94 0.01
CA GLU A 182 -8.99 -15.21 -0.73
C GLU A 182 -8.94 -16.40 0.21
N ARG A 183 -8.23 -16.29 1.34
CA ARG A 183 -8.21 -17.30 2.39
C ARG A 183 -9.61 -17.54 2.96
N ASP A 184 -10.36 -16.49 3.28
CA ASP A 184 -11.70 -16.63 3.85
C ASP A 184 -12.65 -17.34 2.87
N LYS A 185 -12.57 -17.00 1.57
CA LYS A 185 -13.30 -17.72 0.50
C LYS A 185 -12.87 -19.17 0.37
N ALA A 186 -11.57 -19.45 0.47
CA ALA A 186 -11.06 -20.82 0.42
C ALA A 186 -11.52 -21.64 1.64
N GLN A 187 -11.56 -21.02 2.82
CA GLN A 187 -12.05 -21.63 4.04
C GLN A 187 -13.55 -21.94 3.97
N GLU A 188 -14.36 -21.01 3.43
CA GLU A 188 -15.79 -21.23 3.19
C GLU A 188 -16.02 -22.40 2.22
N LYS A 189 -15.28 -22.44 1.10
CA LYS A 189 -15.35 -23.57 0.15
C LYS A 189 -14.93 -24.89 0.80
N ALA A 190 -13.88 -24.88 1.63
CA ALA A 190 -13.43 -26.07 2.34
C ALA A 190 -14.47 -26.56 3.35
N ALA A 191 -15.14 -25.65 4.07
CA ALA A 191 -16.23 -25.99 4.98
C ALA A 191 -17.40 -26.63 4.21
N THR A 192 -17.89 -26.00 3.13
CA THR A 192 -18.95 -26.55 2.29
C THR A 192 -18.58 -27.91 1.70
N SER A 193 -17.33 -28.10 1.26
CA SER A 193 -16.86 -29.39 0.76
C SER A 193 -16.79 -30.45 1.88
N ALA A 194 -16.44 -30.07 3.10
CA ALA A 194 -16.45 -30.97 4.24
C ALA A 194 -17.87 -31.44 4.58
N ASP A 195 -18.84 -30.52 4.59
CA ASP A 195 -20.26 -30.82 4.79
C ASP A 195 -20.79 -31.76 3.70
N GLN A 196 -20.41 -31.54 2.44
CA GLN A 196 -20.75 -32.44 1.33
C GLN A 196 -20.15 -33.84 1.50
N VAL A 197 -18.91 -33.95 1.95
CA VAL A 197 -18.25 -35.24 2.22
C VAL A 197 -18.97 -35.96 3.37
N GLU A 198 -19.40 -35.25 4.40
CA GLU A 198 -20.16 -35.84 5.50
C GLU A 198 -21.53 -36.34 5.03
N ALA A 199 -22.26 -35.54 4.23
CA ALA A 199 -23.52 -35.96 3.63
C ALA A 199 -23.37 -37.21 2.76
N LEU A 200 -22.36 -37.24 1.87
CA LEU A 200 -22.07 -38.40 1.03
C LEU A 200 -21.69 -39.64 1.85
N ARG A 201 -20.97 -39.47 2.97
CA ARG A 201 -20.67 -40.57 3.89
C ARG A 201 -21.93 -41.12 4.56
N ALA A 202 -22.86 -40.25 4.95
CA ALA A 202 -24.15 -40.67 5.52
C ALA A 202 -24.99 -41.42 4.47
N ASP A 203 -25.07 -40.90 3.24
CA ASP A 203 -25.77 -41.55 2.12
C ASP A 203 -25.15 -42.92 1.80
N LEU A 204 -23.82 -43.03 1.78
CA LEU A 204 -23.12 -44.29 1.57
C LEU A 204 -23.39 -45.29 2.70
N ALA A 205 -23.42 -44.84 3.96
CA ALA A 205 -23.76 -45.68 5.10
C ALA A 205 -25.22 -46.20 5.00
N ALA A 206 -26.16 -45.33 4.62
CA ALA A 206 -27.55 -45.70 4.39
C ALA A 206 -27.69 -46.70 3.22
N ALA A 207 -26.99 -46.47 2.11
CA ALA A 207 -26.95 -47.38 0.97
C ALA A 207 -26.37 -48.74 1.35
N ASN A 208 -25.29 -48.79 2.12
CA ASN A 208 -24.69 -50.02 2.63
C ASN A 208 -25.66 -50.77 3.55
N SER A 209 -26.33 -50.07 4.49
CA SER A 209 -27.36 -50.69 5.34
C SER A 209 -28.48 -51.31 4.49
N LYS A 210 -28.96 -50.59 3.47
CA LYS A 210 -29.98 -51.11 2.55
C LYS A 210 -29.47 -52.31 1.75
N ALA A 211 -28.22 -52.28 1.28
CA ALA A 211 -27.61 -53.41 0.60
C ALA A 211 -27.57 -54.66 1.50
N THR A 212 -27.14 -54.51 2.76
CA THR A 212 -27.15 -55.63 3.73
C THR A 212 -28.55 -56.16 4.02
N GLU A 213 -29.57 -55.29 4.06
CA GLU A 213 -30.97 -55.72 4.22
C GLU A 213 -31.47 -56.48 2.98
N VAL A 214 -31.14 -56.00 1.77
CA VAL A 214 -31.48 -56.70 0.52
C VAL A 214 -30.79 -58.05 0.46
N GLU A 215 -29.52 -58.14 0.83
CA GLU A 215 -28.80 -59.42 0.93
C GLU A 215 -29.47 -60.36 1.92
N ARG A 216 -29.84 -59.87 3.12
CA ARG A 216 -30.57 -60.66 4.12
C ARG A 216 -31.90 -61.17 3.58
N ARG A 217 -32.71 -60.30 2.96
CA ARG A 217 -33.98 -60.66 2.31
C ARG A 217 -33.77 -61.67 1.17
N ALA A 218 -32.69 -61.55 0.39
CA ALA A 218 -32.36 -62.50 -0.66
C ALA A 218 -32.00 -63.88 -0.09
N VAL A 219 -31.28 -63.94 1.03
CA VAL A 219 -30.99 -65.20 1.74
C VAL A 219 -32.28 -65.81 2.32
N GLU A 220 -33.13 -65.00 2.96
CA GLU A 220 -34.44 -65.43 3.48
C GLU A 220 -35.31 -66.00 2.35
N LEU A 221 -35.45 -65.28 1.23
CA LEU A 221 -36.20 -65.73 0.06
C LEU A 221 -35.62 -67.01 -0.57
N ARG A 222 -34.30 -67.16 -0.62
CA ARG A 222 -33.67 -68.41 -1.08
C ARG A 222 -34.03 -69.58 -0.17
N ALA A 223 -33.98 -69.38 1.15
CA ALA A 223 -34.38 -70.39 2.12
C ALA A 223 -35.89 -70.72 2.04
N ASP A 224 -36.75 -69.72 1.81
CA ASP A 224 -38.18 -69.92 1.55
C ASP A 224 -38.41 -70.72 0.26
N LEU A 225 -37.70 -70.40 -0.83
CA LEU A 225 -37.76 -71.13 -2.09
C LEU A 225 -37.26 -72.57 -1.95
N GLU A 226 -36.18 -72.81 -1.21
CA GLU A 226 -35.71 -74.17 -0.90
C GLU A 226 -36.75 -74.96 -0.10
N ARG A 227 -37.37 -74.34 0.91
CA ARG A 227 -38.48 -74.95 1.67
C ARG A 227 -39.68 -75.25 0.78
N ALA A 228 -40.06 -74.32 -0.10
CA ALA A 228 -41.16 -74.53 -1.04
C ALA A 228 -40.85 -75.65 -2.06
N ASN A 229 -39.62 -75.71 -2.58
CA ASN A 229 -39.17 -76.78 -3.46
C ASN A 229 -39.16 -78.13 -2.75
N GLN A 230 -38.66 -78.21 -1.51
CA GLN A 230 -38.73 -79.43 -0.70
C GLN A 230 -40.18 -79.86 -0.46
N ALA A 231 -41.07 -78.94 -0.08
CA ALA A 231 -42.48 -79.21 0.08
C ALA A 231 -43.14 -79.68 -1.23
N ALA A 232 -42.77 -79.11 -2.38
CA ALA A 232 -43.25 -79.53 -3.69
C ALA A 232 -42.75 -80.94 -4.05
N VAL A 233 -41.49 -81.27 -3.76
CA VAL A 233 -40.94 -82.63 -3.94
C VAL A 233 -41.66 -83.63 -3.05
N GLU A 234 -41.92 -83.31 -1.77
CA GLU A 234 -42.68 -84.18 -0.87
C GLU A 234 -44.15 -84.32 -1.32
N GLN A 235 -44.79 -83.25 -1.78
CA GLN A 235 -46.12 -83.30 -2.41
C GLN A 235 -46.10 -84.19 -3.66
N GLN A 236 -45.06 -84.11 -4.48
CA GLN A 236 -44.91 -84.97 -5.66
C GLN A 236 -44.73 -86.45 -5.27
N LYS A 237 -43.91 -86.76 -4.27
CA LYS A 237 -43.77 -88.12 -3.73
C LYS A 237 -45.08 -88.63 -3.14
N ALA A 238 -45.79 -87.80 -2.38
CA ALA A 238 -47.10 -88.13 -1.83
C ALA A 238 -48.11 -88.38 -2.96
N ALA A 239 -48.11 -87.55 -4.01
CA ALA A 239 -48.95 -87.75 -5.19
C ALA A 239 -48.57 -89.03 -5.95
N GLN A 240 -47.29 -89.37 -6.07
CA GLN A 240 -46.82 -90.64 -6.65
C GLN A 240 -47.24 -91.84 -5.81
N ALA A 241 -47.14 -91.76 -4.48
CA ALA A 241 -47.60 -92.80 -3.57
C ALA A 241 -49.12 -92.98 -3.65
N LEU A 242 -49.88 -91.87 -3.68
CA LEU A 242 -51.32 -91.89 -3.87
C LEU A 242 -51.70 -92.47 -5.24
N ALA A 243 -50.95 -92.13 -6.30
CA ALA A 243 -51.13 -92.71 -7.63
C ALA A 243 -50.87 -94.22 -7.61
N GLY A 244 -49.80 -94.67 -6.92
CA GLY A 244 -49.52 -96.09 -6.72
C GLY A 244 -50.62 -96.80 -5.92
N GLN A 245 -51.17 -96.16 -4.88
CA GLN A 245 -52.34 -96.67 -4.14
C GLN A 245 -53.58 -96.73 -5.03
N LEU A 246 -53.83 -95.72 -5.87
CA LEU A 246 -54.95 -95.73 -6.82
C LEU A 246 -54.80 -96.83 -7.85
N ASP A 247 -53.60 -97.08 -8.38
CA ASP A 247 -53.34 -98.18 -9.29
C ASP A 247 -53.49 -99.54 -8.59
N GLN A 248 -53.09 -99.65 -7.32
CA GLN A 248 -53.37 -100.82 -6.50
C GLN A 248 -54.88 -101.02 -6.30
N VAL A 249 -55.62 -99.99 -5.92
CA VAL A 249 -57.09 -100.03 -5.76
C VAL A 249 -57.77 -100.35 -7.09
N ARG A 250 -57.31 -99.81 -8.21
CA ARG A 250 -57.79 -100.19 -9.55
C ARG A 250 -57.50 -101.65 -9.87
N GLY A 251 -56.33 -102.15 -9.50
CA GLY A 251 -55.98 -103.57 -9.64
C GLY A 251 -56.83 -104.48 -8.76
N GLU A 252 -57.12 -104.08 -7.52
CA GLU A 252 -58.04 -104.76 -6.62
C GLU A 252 -59.48 -104.71 -7.13
N LEU A 253 -59.94 -103.54 -7.61
CA LEU A 253 -61.24 -103.38 -8.25
C LEU A 253 -61.34 -104.27 -9.49
N ALA A 254 -60.32 -104.33 -10.34
CA ALA A 254 -60.30 -105.23 -11.49
C ALA A 254 -60.38 -106.72 -11.08
N LYS A 255 -59.72 -107.11 -9.98
CA LYS A 255 -59.87 -108.47 -9.41
C LYS A 255 -61.27 -108.71 -8.86
N VAL A 256 -61.87 -107.74 -8.17
CA VAL A 256 -63.24 -107.83 -7.66
C VAL A 256 -64.24 -107.88 -8.81
N GLN A 257 -64.05 -107.07 -9.84
CA GLN A 257 -64.85 -107.07 -11.06
C GLN A 257 -64.74 -108.42 -11.77
N ALA A 258 -63.52 -108.96 -11.96
CA ALA A 258 -63.33 -110.29 -12.53
C ALA A 258 -63.99 -111.39 -11.68
N LYS A 259 -63.99 -111.26 -10.35
CA LYS A 259 -64.72 -112.17 -9.45
C LYS A 259 -66.25 -112.00 -9.55
N ALA A 260 -66.73 -110.78 -9.71
CA ALA A 260 -68.15 -110.49 -9.92
C ALA A 260 -68.62 -111.04 -11.27
N ASP A 261 -67.87 -110.80 -12.34
CA ASP A 261 -68.15 -111.35 -13.68
C ASP A 261 -68.11 -112.89 -13.66
N ALA A 262 -67.15 -113.49 -12.94
CA ALA A 262 -67.09 -114.94 -12.74
C ALA A 262 -68.27 -115.48 -11.91
N ALA A 263 -68.73 -114.73 -10.91
CA ALA A 263 -69.90 -115.07 -10.11
C ALA A 263 -71.20 -114.93 -10.92
N ASP A 264 -71.31 -113.92 -11.79
CA ASP A 264 -72.43 -113.72 -12.70
C ASP A 264 -72.49 -114.82 -13.76
N LEU A 265 -71.34 -115.20 -14.33
CA LEU A 265 -71.22 -116.38 -15.21
C LEU A 265 -71.65 -117.66 -14.48
N ALA A 266 -71.16 -117.88 -13.26
CA ALA A 266 -71.56 -119.03 -12.45
C ALA A 266 -73.07 -119.02 -12.13
N HIS A 267 -73.65 -117.86 -11.83
CA HIS A 267 -75.09 -117.71 -11.61
C HIS A 267 -75.91 -117.95 -12.88
N GLN A 268 -75.43 -117.53 -14.05
CA GLN A 268 -76.09 -117.85 -15.32
C GLN A 268 -76.06 -119.36 -15.62
N GLU A 269 -74.91 -120.02 -15.39
CA GLU A 269 -74.76 -121.47 -15.52
C GLU A 269 -75.71 -122.21 -14.57
N GLN A 270 -75.77 -121.77 -13.31
CA GLN A 270 -76.65 -122.34 -12.29
C GLN A 270 -78.13 -122.13 -12.61
N ARG A 271 -78.52 -120.97 -13.16
CA ARG A 271 -79.89 -120.73 -13.65
C ARG A 271 -80.26 -121.66 -14.80
N LYS A 272 -79.34 -121.94 -15.74
CA LYS A 272 -79.58 -122.90 -16.82
C LYS A 272 -79.78 -124.32 -16.29
N GLN A 273 -79.00 -124.73 -15.30
CA GLN A 273 -79.15 -126.04 -14.64
C GLN A 273 -80.49 -126.16 -13.90
N ILE A 274 -80.87 -125.14 -13.12
CA ILE A 274 -82.17 -125.09 -12.42
C ILE A 274 -83.33 -125.08 -13.41
N ALA A 275 -83.22 -124.36 -14.53
CA ALA A 275 -84.25 -124.36 -15.58
C ALA A 275 -84.41 -125.74 -16.25
N ALA A 276 -83.30 -126.46 -16.48
CA ALA A 276 -83.33 -127.81 -17.04
C ALA A 276 -83.95 -128.85 -16.07
N GLU A 277 -83.71 -128.71 -14.76
CA GLU A 277 -84.30 -129.57 -13.74
C GLU A 277 -85.78 -129.27 -13.50
N ALA A 278 -86.19 -127.99 -13.52
CA ALA A 278 -87.59 -127.59 -13.48
C ALA A 278 -88.38 -128.12 -14.68
N HIS A 279 -87.79 -128.14 -15.88
CA HIS A 279 -88.43 -128.68 -17.08
C HIS A 279 -88.63 -130.21 -16.99
N ARG A 280 -87.67 -130.96 -16.46
CA ARG A 280 -87.80 -132.40 -16.19
C ARG A 280 -88.87 -132.71 -15.14
N GLN A 281 -89.01 -131.86 -14.13
CA GLN A 281 -90.05 -132.01 -13.10
C GLN A 281 -91.45 -131.70 -13.64
N ALA A 282 -91.58 -130.72 -14.55
CA ALA A 282 -92.83 -130.43 -15.23
C ALA A 282 -93.30 -131.60 -16.13
N GLU A 283 -92.40 -132.26 -16.87
CA GLU A 283 -92.75 -133.44 -17.68
C GLU A 283 -93.23 -134.63 -16.82
N ARG A 284 -92.60 -134.85 -15.66
CA ARG A 284 -93.02 -135.89 -14.70
C ARG A 284 -94.41 -135.64 -14.12
N LEU A 285 -94.75 -134.38 -13.81
CA LEU A 285 -96.07 -134.01 -13.30
C LEU A 285 -97.17 -134.23 -14.34
N THR A 286 -96.91 -133.93 -15.61
CA THR A 286 -97.85 -134.20 -16.71
C THR A 286 -98.09 -135.70 -16.92
N ALA A 287 -97.06 -136.53 -16.79
CA ALA A 287 -97.20 -137.99 -16.85
C ALA A 287 -98.04 -138.55 -15.69
N THR A 288 -97.81 -138.07 -14.47
CA THR A 288 -98.60 -138.51 -13.29
C THR A 288 -100.05 -138.01 -13.30
N GLN A 289 -100.33 -136.85 -13.91
CA GLN A 289 -101.71 -136.38 -14.08
C GLN A 289 -102.47 -137.25 -15.09
N ALA A 290 -101.83 -137.69 -16.17
CA ALA A 290 -102.43 -138.59 -17.16
C ALA A 290 -102.77 -139.98 -16.57
N GLU A 291 -101.90 -140.54 -15.73
CA GLU A 291 -102.16 -141.84 -15.04
C GLU A 291 -103.33 -141.75 -14.05
N ARG A 292 -103.49 -140.59 -13.40
CA ARG A 292 -104.54 -140.38 -12.40
C ARG A 292 -105.92 -140.19 -13.02
N ASP A 293 -106.00 -139.61 -14.22
CA ASP A 293 -107.25 -139.48 -14.97
C ASP A 293 -107.66 -140.81 -15.63
N ALA A 294 -106.69 -141.68 -15.98
CA ALA A 294 -106.96 -143.06 -16.39
C ALA A 294 -107.54 -143.90 -15.23
N ALA A 295 -106.96 -143.80 -14.02
CA ALA A 295 -107.45 -144.50 -12.83
C ALA A 295 -108.86 -144.05 -12.39
N ARG A 296 -109.24 -142.78 -12.61
CA ARG A 296 -110.60 -142.29 -12.33
C ARG A 296 -111.65 -142.86 -13.29
N LYS A 297 -111.27 -143.15 -14.54
CA LYS A 297 -112.14 -143.75 -15.55
C LYS A 297 -112.42 -145.23 -15.26
N GLU A 298 -111.41 -145.97 -14.80
CA GLU A 298 -111.55 -147.36 -14.34
C GLU A 298 -112.37 -147.46 -13.03
N ALA A 299 -112.19 -146.51 -12.10
CA ALA A 299 -112.98 -146.47 -10.86
C ALA A 299 -114.48 -146.17 -11.09
N SER A 300 -114.85 -145.45 -12.16
CA SER A 300 -116.27 -145.25 -12.53
C SER A 300 -116.89 -146.50 -13.16
N GLN A 301 -116.14 -147.25 -13.96
CA GLN A 301 -116.63 -148.49 -14.58
C GLN A 301 -116.84 -149.61 -13.54
N ALA A 302 -115.96 -149.72 -12.54
CA ALA A 302 -116.14 -150.66 -11.42
C ALA A 302 -117.34 -150.34 -10.51
N ARG A 303 -117.80 -149.08 -10.46
CA ARG A 303 -118.98 -148.68 -9.67
C ARG A 303 -120.30 -149.01 -10.36
N GLU A 304 -120.36 -148.98 -11.69
CA GLU A 304 -121.55 -149.39 -12.45
C GLU A 304 -121.78 -150.91 -12.36
N GLU A 305 -120.73 -151.72 -12.45
CA GLU A 305 -120.83 -153.19 -12.36
C GLU A 305 -121.22 -153.67 -10.94
N ALA A 306 -120.77 -152.96 -9.89
CA ALA A 306 -121.16 -153.24 -8.51
C ALA A 306 -122.64 -152.95 -8.21
N ALA A 307 -123.25 -151.99 -8.92
CA ALA A 307 -124.69 -151.71 -8.79
C ALA A 307 -125.55 -152.79 -9.49
N THR A 308 -125.06 -153.39 -10.57
CA THR A 308 -125.77 -154.45 -11.30
C THR A 308 -125.76 -155.80 -10.55
N LEU A 309 -124.71 -156.07 -9.76
CA LEU A 309 -124.59 -157.28 -8.93
C LEU A 309 -125.38 -157.19 -7.62
N ARG A 310 -125.52 -155.99 -7.04
CA ARG A 310 -126.29 -155.77 -5.80
C ARG A 310 -127.80 -155.98 -6.01
N GLY A 311 -128.33 -155.70 -7.20
CA GLY A 311 -129.70 -156.04 -7.59
C GLY A 311 -129.97 -157.54 -7.79
N ARG A 312 -128.94 -158.40 -7.82
CA ARG A 312 -129.09 -159.86 -7.95
C ARG A 312 -129.00 -160.63 -6.62
N LEU A 313 -128.42 -160.03 -5.57
CA LEU A 313 -128.28 -160.67 -4.25
C LEU A 313 -129.49 -160.45 -3.32
N GLU A 314 -130.26 -159.38 -3.52
CA GLU A 314 -131.50 -159.13 -2.74
C GLU A 314 -132.65 -160.10 -3.11
N ALA A 315 -132.54 -160.83 -4.23
CA ALA A 315 -133.54 -161.79 -4.70
C ALA A 315 -133.36 -163.23 -4.16
N LEU A 316 -132.31 -163.54 -3.39
CA LEU A 316 -131.97 -164.94 -3.02
C LEU A 316 -131.87 -165.24 -1.51
N GLU A 317 -131.89 -164.26 -0.61
CA GLU A 317 -131.64 -164.52 0.82
C GLU A 317 -132.86 -164.53 1.76
N THR A 318 -134.09 -164.29 1.30
CA THR A 318 -135.28 -164.39 2.17
C THR A 318 -136.38 -165.31 1.65
N VAL A 319 -135.97 -166.42 1.01
CA VAL A 319 -136.75 -167.68 0.87
C VAL A 319 -136.28 -168.75 1.89
N MET A 320 -135.20 -168.55 2.65
CA MET A 320 -134.61 -169.62 3.49
C MET A 320 -134.19 -169.25 4.92
N ALA A 321 -135.11 -168.77 5.78
CA ALA A 321 -135.18 -169.22 7.19
C ALA A 321 -136.21 -168.43 8.01
N ALA A 322 -137.35 -169.07 8.26
CA ALA A 322 -138.17 -168.80 9.43
C ALA A 322 -137.56 -169.52 10.65
N GLY A 323 -137.30 -168.75 11.71
CA GLY A 323 -137.13 -169.24 13.08
C GLY A 323 -135.75 -168.95 13.68
N LYS A 324 -135.58 -168.11 14.70
CA LYS A 324 -136.55 -167.32 15.48
C LYS A 324 -135.77 -166.40 16.44
N GLY A 325 -136.32 -165.21 16.68
CA GLY A 325 -135.89 -164.24 17.70
C GLY A 325 -135.84 -162.83 17.12
N GLU A 326 -136.97 -162.15 16.89
CA GLU A 326 -137.66 -161.28 17.89
C GLU A 326 -136.63 -160.50 18.74
N GLY A 327 -136.49 -159.16 18.70
CA GLY A 327 -137.37 -158.10 18.21
C GLY A 327 -137.60 -157.09 19.32
N LYS A 328 -136.89 -155.94 19.28
CA LYS A 328 -137.19 -154.59 19.85
C LYS A 328 -135.86 -153.86 20.03
N GLY A 329 -135.62 -152.71 19.41
CA GLY A 329 -136.37 -151.46 19.51
C GLY A 329 -135.31 -150.46 19.98
N ASP A 330 -134.81 -149.60 19.10
CA ASP A 330 -135.39 -148.30 18.72
C ASP A 330 -134.59 -147.18 19.40
N SER A 331 -134.32 -146.14 18.61
CA SER A 331 -134.13 -144.74 19.03
C SER A 331 -133.02 -144.45 20.05
N THR A 332 -132.08 -143.55 19.85
CA THR A 332 -132.07 -142.20 19.26
C THR A 332 -130.71 -141.63 19.77
N ARG A 333 -129.96 -140.72 19.15
CA ARG A 333 -130.29 -139.42 18.53
C ARG A 333 -128.96 -138.86 17.98
N ASN A 334 -128.98 -138.39 16.73
CA ASN A 334 -128.03 -137.48 16.07
C ASN A 334 -126.54 -137.59 16.40
N ALA A 335 -125.78 -138.23 15.52
CA ALA A 335 -124.33 -138.07 15.37
C ALA A 335 -124.02 -137.66 13.93
#